data_AF-A0A0E4BVP5-F1
#
_entry.id   AF-A0A0E4BVP5-F1
#
_cell.length_a   1.000
_cell.length_b   1.000
_cell.length_c   1.000
_cell.angle_alpha   90.00
_cell.angle_beta   90.00
_cell.angle_gamma   90.00
#
_symmetry.space_group_name_H-M   'P 1'
#
loop_
_entity.id
_entity.type
_entity.pdbx_description
1 polymer ?
#
loop_
_entity_poly.entity_id
_entity_poly.type
_entity_poly.pdbx_seq_one_letter_code
_entity_poly.pdbx_strand_id
1 'polypeptide(L)'
;MLDRQNELAIDDAENDSISALARKVAFLSQPESYTPAPDRIQARETHMSWVFMNGARVYKLKKPVRFSYLDFSTLARRKTACLAEAGLNRRLAPDVYLGVVPLTESASGYAIGGSGSVADWLVVMRRLNEDETLDAMLRNGNARRADAERLATVLAGFYSHAARFLIAPEAYLASLYEAAVLDWRVLLNRRFDLPCGKISHISAVQRGFLERNARLLVDRVSRRLIVDGHGDLRPEHIWLRPPFPIIDCLEFNSRLRANDALDEIAFLHGMRAARCSLVRRCDPTAVGTHAA
;
A
#
# COMPACT_ATOMS: atom_id res chain seq x y z
N MET A 1 16.35 33.31 22.45
CA MET A 1 14.96 33.66 22.83
C MET A 1 14.00 33.35 21.70
N LEU A 2 14.38 33.61 20.43
CA LEU A 2 13.63 33.18 19.23
C LEU A 2 13.57 31.65 19.07
N ASP A 3 14.64 30.90 19.38
CA ASP A 3 14.62 29.43 19.25
C ASP A 3 13.65 28.73 20.21
N ARG A 4 13.54 29.18 21.47
CA ARG A 4 12.56 28.60 22.43
C ARG A 4 11.11 28.93 22.06
N GLN A 5 10.86 30.09 21.45
CA GLN A 5 9.51 30.45 21.01
C GLN A 5 9.09 29.64 19.78
N ASN A 6 10.04 29.32 18.89
CA ASN A 6 9.80 28.41 17.77
C ASN A 6 9.61 26.95 18.23
N GLU A 7 10.40 26.46 19.19
CA GLU A 7 10.24 25.11 19.75
C GLU A 7 8.89 24.93 20.46
N LEU A 8 8.50 25.89 21.32
CA LEU A 8 7.19 25.86 21.99
C LEU A 8 6.01 25.96 21.01
N ALA A 9 6.12 26.77 19.96
CA ALA A 9 5.07 26.88 18.94
C ALA A 9 4.94 25.64 18.04
N ILE A 10 6.04 24.90 17.82
CA ILE A 10 6.05 23.63 17.09
C ILE A 10 5.39 22.53 17.96
N ASP A 11 5.76 22.46 19.24
CA ASP A 11 5.17 21.50 20.19
C ASP A 11 3.66 21.75 20.38
N ASP A 12 3.22 23.00 20.50
CA ASP A 12 1.80 23.34 20.65
C ASP A 12 0.98 23.01 19.40
N ALA A 13 1.51 23.27 18.20
CA ALA A 13 0.84 22.95 16.94
C ALA A 13 0.79 21.43 16.66
N GLU A 14 1.83 20.70 17.04
CA GLU A 14 1.87 19.24 16.93
C GLU A 14 0.90 18.59 17.92
N ASN A 15 0.82 19.10 19.16
CA ASN A 15 -0.10 18.64 20.17
C ASN A 15 -1.57 18.96 19.81
N ASP A 16 -1.85 20.13 19.23
CA ASP A 16 -3.18 20.49 18.73
C ASP A 16 -3.60 19.63 17.53
N SER A 17 -2.66 19.30 16.64
CA SER A 17 -2.89 18.36 15.53
C SER A 17 -3.22 16.94 16.03
N ILE A 18 -2.50 16.44 17.04
CA ILE A 18 -2.77 15.13 17.67
C ILE A 18 -4.14 15.14 18.35
N SER A 19 -4.46 16.19 19.10
CA SER A 19 -5.76 16.39 19.75
C SER A 19 -6.91 16.45 18.73
N ALA A 20 -6.74 17.20 17.65
CA ALA A 20 -7.72 17.29 16.56
C ALA A 20 -7.91 15.94 15.86
N LEU A 21 -6.83 15.18 15.61
CA LEU A 21 -6.94 13.83 15.05
C LEU A 21 -7.72 12.90 15.97
N ALA A 22 -7.41 12.91 17.27
CA ALA A 22 -8.09 12.07 18.25
C ALA A 22 -9.61 12.36 18.29
N ARG A 23 -10.03 13.63 18.24
CA ARG A 23 -11.45 14.01 18.17
C ARG A 23 -12.14 13.49 16.91
N LYS A 24 -11.49 13.59 15.74
CA LYS A 24 -12.01 13.04 14.47
C LYS A 24 -12.14 11.53 14.51
N VAL A 25 -11.14 10.83 15.06
CA VAL A 25 -11.16 9.35 15.20
C VAL A 25 -12.24 8.93 16.18
N ALA A 26 -12.41 9.62 17.30
CA ALA A 26 -13.47 9.35 18.27
C ALA A 26 -14.85 9.47 17.62
N PHE A 27 -15.11 10.55 16.89
CA PHE A 27 -16.35 10.72 16.11
C PHE A 27 -16.56 9.58 15.12
N LEU A 28 -15.60 9.30 14.23
CA LEU A 28 -15.74 8.25 13.21
C LEU A 28 -15.82 6.83 13.77
N SER A 29 -15.51 6.63 15.05
CA SER A 29 -15.64 5.34 15.72
C SER A 29 -17.04 5.10 16.28
N GLN A 30 -17.91 6.11 16.34
CA GLN A 30 -19.30 5.98 16.82
C GLN A 30 -20.24 5.57 15.68
N PRO A 31 -21.13 4.58 15.87
CA PRO A 31 -22.16 4.24 14.89
C PRO A 31 -23.05 5.41 14.46
N GLU A 32 -23.39 6.30 15.39
CA GLU A 32 -24.29 7.44 15.19
C GLU A 32 -23.72 8.50 14.24
N SER A 33 -22.42 8.45 13.95
CA SER A 33 -21.74 9.32 13.00
C SER A 33 -22.09 9.01 11.54
N TYR A 34 -22.83 7.94 11.28
CA TYR A 34 -23.15 7.45 9.96
C TYR A 34 -24.65 7.36 9.72
N THR A 35 -25.05 7.48 8.46
CA THR A 35 -26.45 7.30 8.04
C THR A 35 -26.53 6.33 6.86
N PRO A 36 -27.24 5.20 6.99
CA PRO A 36 -27.82 4.68 8.24
C PRO A 36 -26.74 4.32 9.28
N ALA A 37 -27.11 4.31 10.56
CA ALA A 37 -26.21 3.88 11.65
C ALA A 37 -26.02 2.35 11.59
N PRO A 38 -24.77 1.84 11.60
CA PRO A 38 -24.51 0.39 11.66
C PRO A 38 -24.63 -0.15 13.09
N ASP A 39 -24.68 -1.48 13.22
CA ASP A 39 -24.64 -2.13 14.55
C ASP A 39 -23.30 -1.94 15.26
N ARG A 40 -22.20 -1.89 14.49
CA ARG A 40 -20.83 -1.76 15.03
C ARG A 40 -19.89 -1.13 14.02
N ILE A 41 -18.99 -0.29 14.54
CA ILE A 41 -17.81 0.19 13.81
C ILE A 41 -16.58 -0.61 14.26
N GLN A 42 -15.81 -1.09 13.28
CA GLN A 42 -14.46 -1.57 13.53
C GLN A 42 -13.46 -0.53 13.01
N ALA A 43 -12.72 0.10 13.93
CA ALA A 43 -11.63 1.00 13.60
C ALA A 43 -10.31 0.22 13.55
N ARG A 44 -9.51 0.45 12.51
CA ARG A 44 -8.14 -0.07 12.39
C ARG A 44 -7.19 1.06 12.08
N GLU A 45 -6.12 1.14 12.85
CA GLU A 45 -5.03 2.08 12.61
C GLU A 45 -3.99 1.44 11.68
N THR A 46 -3.52 2.20 10.72
CA THR A 46 -2.38 1.86 9.86
C THR A 46 -1.27 2.87 10.09
N HIS A 47 -0.12 2.69 9.43
CA HIS A 47 0.98 3.64 9.52
C HIS A 47 0.56 5.09 9.12
N MET A 48 -0.31 5.24 8.12
CA MET A 48 -0.63 6.54 7.50
C MET A 48 -2.10 6.94 7.61
N SER A 49 -2.98 6.08 8.10
CA SER A 49 -4.43 6.30 8.07
C SER A 49 -5.16 5.55 9.18
N TRP A 50 -6.37 6.00 9.48
CA TRP A 50 -7.40 5.24 10.18
C TRP A 50 -8.42 4.71 9.18
N VAL A 51 -8.87 3.47 9.38
CA VAL A 51 -9.84 2.77 8.54
C VAL A 51 -11.02 2.35 9.39
N PHE A 52 -12.21 2.86 9.08
CA PHE A 52 -13.45 2.61 9.79
C PHE A 52 -14.38 1.73 8.93
N MET A 53 -14.56 0.48 9.34
CA MET A 53 -15.49 -0.45 8.69
C MET A 53 -16.90 -0.25 9.26
N ASN A 54 -17.81 0.16 8.40
CA ASN A 54 -19.22 0.45 8.67
C ASN A 54 -20.08 -0.44 7.76
N GLY A 55 -20.49 -1.61 8.26
CA GLY A 55 -21.32 -2.54 7.49
C GLY A 55 -20.70 -2.87 6.13
N ALA A 56 -21.37 -2.45 5.04
CA ALA A 56 -20.93 -2.62 3.66
C ALA A 56 -19.96 -1.54 3.14
N ARG A 57 -19.62 -0.53 3.94
CA ARG A 57 -18.74 0.59 3.58
C ARG A 57 -17.51 0.66 4.47
N VAL A 58 -16.47 1.31 3.96
CA VAL A 58 -15.25 1.64 4.67
C VAL A 58 -14.96 3.12 4.46
N TYR A 59 -14.58 3.80 5.54
CA TYR A 59 -14.17 5.20 5.52
C TYR A 59 -12.71 5.27 5.95
N LYS A 60 -11.85 5.85 5.12
CA LYS A 60 -10.42 5.98 5.40
C LYS A 60 -10.06 7.45 5.62
N LEU A 61 -9.52 7.74 6.79
CA LEU A 61 -9.02 9.06 7.20
C LEU A 61 -7.49 9.05 7.18
N LYS A 62 -6.86 9.93 6.39
CA LYS A 62 -5.38 10.06 6.39
C LYS A 62 -4.90 10.80 7.64
N LYS A 63 -3.81 10.34 8.24
CA LYS A 63 -3.18 11.01 9.39
C LYS A 63 -2.41 12.26 8.93
N PRO A 64 -2.29 13.31 9.77
CA PRO A 64 -1.53 14.51 9.48
C PRO A 64 -0.02 14.29 9.67
N VAL A 65 0.57 13.31 8.96
CA VAL A 65 1.97 12.91 9.11
C VAL A 65 2.87 13.50 8.02
N ARG A 66 4.16 13.64 8.34
CA ARG A 66 5.20 14.02 7.37
C ARG A 66 6.40 13.10 7.52
N PHE A 67 6.66 12.32 6.48
CA PHE A 67 7.84 11.47 6.32
C PHE A 67 8.76 12.03 5.22
N SER A 68 9.97 11.50 5.09
CA SER A 68 10.91 11.90 4.03
C SER A 68 10.38 11.66 2.61
N TYR A 69 9.43 10.73 2.45
CA TYR A 69 8.86 10.32 1.16
C TYR A 69 7.38 10.70 0.99
N LEU A 70 6.76 11.31 2.00
CA LEU A 70 5.32 11.56 2.03
C LEU A 70 4.95 12.72 2.94
N ASP A 71 4.04 13.59 2.50
CA ASP A 71 3.60 14.72 3.30
C ASP A 71 2.08 14.89 3.27
N PHE A 72 1.44 14.56 4.40
CA PHE A 72 0.01 14.71 4.67
C PHE A 72 -0.27 15.74 5.76
N SER A 73 0.71 16.59 6.09
CA SER A 73 0.61 17.57 7.19
C SER A 73 -0.55 18.55 7.02
N THR A 74 -0.86 18.98 5.79
CA THR A 74 -1.93 19.96 5.53
C THR A 74 -3.21 19.33 5.01
N LEU A 75 -4.34 19.99 5.29
CA LEU A 75 -5.66 19.58 4.80
C LEU A 75 -5.71 19.47 3.26
N ALA A 76 -5.09 20.42 2.55
CA ALA A 76 -5.02 20.42 1.09
C ALA A 76 -4.23 19.23 0.53
N ARG A 77 -3.14 18.85 1.20
CA ARG A 77 -2.35 17.65 0.85
C ARG A 77 -3.14 16.38 1.09
N ARG A 78 -3.86 16.26 2.21
CA ARG A 78 -4.74 15.12 2.47
C ARG A 78 -5.89 15.01 1.46
N LYS A 79 -6.50 16.13 1.05
CA LYS A 79 -7.49 16.15 -0.04
C LYS A 79 -6.91 15.56 -1.33
N THR A 80 -5.76 16.07 -1.74
CA THR A 80 -5.08 15.64 -2.97
C THR A 80 -4.74 14.15 -2.91
N ALA A 81 -4.23 13.67 -1.78
CA ALA A 81 -3.91 12.27 -1.56
C ALA A 81 -5.16 11.38 -1.58
N CYS A 82 -6.28 11.80 -0.98
CA CYS A 82 -7.54 11.04 -1.04
C CYS A 82 -8.07 10.92 -2.46
N LEU A 83 -8.01 12.02 -3.24
CA LEU A 83 -8.41 12.03 -4.64
C LEU A 83 -7.49 11.14 -5.51
N ALA A 84 -6.18 11.21 -5.29
CA ALA A 84 -5.20 10.36 -5.96
C ALA A 84 -5.43 8.88 -5.65
N GLU A 85 -5.65 8.53 -4.38
CA GLU A 85 -5.95 7.16 -3.95
C GLU A 85 -7.22 6.64 -4.65
N ALA A 86 -8.32 7.39 -4.59
CA ALA A 86 -9.57 6.99 -5.24
C ALA A 86 -9.42 6.87 -6.76
N GLY A 87 -8.73 7.80 -7.40
CA GLY A 87 -8.52 7.80 -8.85
C GLY A 87 -7.64 6.64 -9.33
N LEU A 88 -6.50 6.41 -8.67
CA LEU A 88 -5.53 5.39 -9.06
C LEU A 88 -6.06 3.98 -8.85
N ASN A 89 -6.79 3.75 -7.76
CA ASN A 89 -7.32 2.43 -7.47
C ASN A 89 -8.57 2.07 -8.30
N ARG A 90 -9.34 3.05 -8.77
CA ARG A 90 -10.45 2.78 -9.71
C ARG A 90 -10.02 2.09 -11.01
N ARG A 91 -8.74 2.19 -11.39
CA ARG A 91 -8.18 1.49 -12.56
C ARG A 91 -8.26 -0.04 -12.44
N LEU A 92 -8.21 -0.57 -11.22
CA LEU A 92 -8.21 -2.00 -10.92
C LEU A 92 -9.35 -2.42 -9.97
N ALA A 93 -10.09 -1.45 -9.44
CA ALA A 93 -11.20 -1.68 -8.51
C ALA A 93 -12.30 -0.59 -8.67
N PRO A 94 -12.92 -0.46 -9.86
CA PRO A 94 -13.83 0.65 -10.17
C PRO A 94 -15.03 0.74 -9.22
N ASP A 95 -15.58 -0.42 -8.83
CA ASP A 95 -16.76 -0.49 -7.94
C ASP A 95 -16.42 -0.48 -6.45
N VAL A 96 -15.13 -0.45 -6.10
CA VAL A 96 -14.69 -0.43 -4.70
C VAL A 96 -14.59 0.99 -4.20
N TYR A 97 -14.05 1.92 -4.98
CA TYR A 97 -13.82 3.30 -4.54
C TYR A 97 -15.01 4.19 -4.88
N LEU A 98 -15.89 4.41 -3.90
CA LEU A 98 -17.16 5.12 -4.04
C LEU A 98 -16.96 6.65 -4.16
N GLY A 99 -15.88 7.18 -3.60
CA GLY A 99 -15.50 8.59 -3.78
C GLY A 99 -14.73 9.17 -2.60
N VAL A 100 -14.66 10.49 -2.55
CA VAL A 100 -14.05 11.25 -1.46
C VAL A 100 -15.10 12.21 -0.91
N VAL A 101 -15.34 12.17 0.40
CA VAL A 101 -16.33 13.02 1.08
C VAL A 101 -15.64 13.88 2.15
N PRO A 102 -16.10 15.11 2.39
CA PRO A 102 -15.55 15.93 3.47
C PRO A 102 -16.04 15.43 4.82
N LEU A 103 -15.16 15.43 5.81
CA LEU A 103 -15.53 15.49 7.22
C LEU A 103 -15.62 16.97 7.59
N THR A 104 -16.80 17.43 8.00
CA THR A 104 -17.06 18.84 8.32
C THR A 104 -17.24 19.06 9.81
N GLU A 105 -16.83 20.22 10.32
CA GLU A 105 -17.03 20.68 11.70
C GLU A 105 -17.93 21.92 11.72
N SER A 106 -18.87 21.96 12.65
CA SER A 106 -19.77 23.08 12.88
C SER A 106 -20.03 23.24 14.37
N ALA A 107 -20.85 24.22 14.77
CA ALA A 107 -21.23 24.41 16.17
C ALA A 107 -21.92 23.17 16.79
N SER A 108 -22.56 22.32 15.97
CA SER A 108 -23.18 21.07 16.43
C SER A 108 -22.22 19.86 16.43
N GLY A 109 -20.93 20.06 16.12
CA GLY A 109 -19.92 19.01 16.05
C GLY A 109 -19.60 18.55 14.64
N TYR A 110 -19.06 17.34 14.53
CA TYR A 110 -18.64 16.73 13.27
C TYR A 110 -19.80 16.11 12.50
N ALA A 111 -19.70 16.12 11.17
CA ALA A 111 -20.61 15.44 10.25
C ALA A 111 -19.87 14.96 9.00
N ILE A 112 -20.28 13.82 8.44
CA ILE A 112 -19.78 13.33 7.14
C ILE A 112 -20.62 13.96 6.04
N GLY A 113 -20.01 14.77 5.18
CA GLY A 113 -20.71 15.45 4.09
C GLY A 113 -21.65 16.58 4.54
N GLY A 114 -21.44 17.14 5.74
CA GLY A 114 -22.26 18.25 6.26
C GLY A 114 -21.95 19.60 5.62
N SER A 115 -22.62 20.65 6.10
CA SER A 115 -22.48 22.03 5.60
C SER A 115 -21.48 22.89 6.39
N GLY A 116 -20.76 22.30 7.36
CA GLY A 116 -19.75 22.99 8.17
C GLY A 116 -18.44 23.25 7.43
N SER A 117 -17.45 23.79 8.14
CA SER A 117 -16.09 23.94 7.59
C SER A 117 -15.44 22.56 7.42
N VAL A 118 -14.64 22.37 6.38
CA VAL A 118 -13.98 21.08 6.14
C VAL A 118 -12.85 20.87 7.16
N ALA A 119 -13.02 19.89 8.02
CA ALA A 119 -12.03 19.46 9.01
C ALA A 119 -11.08 18.39 8.47
N ASP A 120 -11.56 17.49 7.60
CA ASP A 120 -10.73 16.53 6.86
C ASP A 120 -11.42 15.94 5.63
N TRP A 121 -10.76 14.99 4.97
CA TRP A 121 -11.30 14.23 3.83
C TRP A 121 -11.29 12.73 4.11
N LEU A 122 -12.33 12.04 3.67
CA LEU A 122 -12.49 10.60 3.82
C LEU A 122 -12.57 9.95 2.44
N VAL A 123 -11.76 8.92 2.20
CA VAL A 123 -11.97 8.01 1.08
C VAL A 123 -13.06 7.02 1.48
N VAL A 124 -14.11 6.92 0.67
CA VAL A 124 -15.24 6.01 0.90
C VAL A 124 -15.12 4.83 -0.05
N MET A 125 -15.15 3.63 0.51
CA MET A 125 -14.99 2.38 -0.23
C MET A 125 -16.10 1.38 0.10
N ARG A 126 -16.39 0.46 -0.81
CA ARG A 126 -17.13 -0.76 -0.50
C ARG A 126 -16.25 -1.66 0.35
N ARG A 127 -16.80 -2.24 1.42
CA ARG A 127 -16.09 -3.23 2.22
C ARG A 127 -15.89 -4.50 1.41
N LEU A 128 -14.66 -5.01 1.42
CA LEU A 128 -14.31 -6.28 0.81
C LEU A 128 -14.13 -7.34 1.88
N ASN A 129 -14.41 -8.59 1.53
CA ASN A 129 -14.26 -9.72 2.44
C ASN A 129 -12.78 -10.16 2.48
N GLU A 130 -12.08 -9.94 3.60
CA GLU A 130 -10.65 -10.21 3.71
C GLU A 130 -10.28 -11.69 3.52
N ASP A 131 -11.23 -12.60 3.75
CA ASP A 131 -11.06 -14.04 3.50
C ASP A 131 -10.93 -14.38 2.02
N GLU A 132 -11.30 -13.46 1.12
CA GLU A 132 -11.24 -13.65 -0.33
C GLU A 132 -9.95 -13.09 -0.96
N THR A 133 -9.05 -12.54 -0.14
CA THR A 133 -7.74 -12.09 -0.61
C THR A 133 -6.90 -13.27 -1.12
N LEU A 134 -6.03 -13.04 -2.09
CA LEU A 134 -5.06 -14.04 -2.56
C LEU A 134 -4.21 -14.54 -1.38
N ASP A 135 -3.84 -13.67 -0.45
CA ASP A 135 -3.10 -14.04 0.77
C ASP A 135 -3.88 -15.03 1.66
N ALA A 136 -5.14 -14.75 1.96
CA ALA A 136 -6.00 -15.64 2.75
C ALA A 136 -6.24 -16.97 2.04
N MET A 137 -6.52 -16.93 0.73
CA MET A 137 -6.73 -18.12 -0.09
C MET A 137 -5.46 -18.98 -0.19
N LEU A 138 -4.26 -18.39 -0.27
CA LEU A 138 -3.00 -19.11 -0.24
C LEU A 138 -2.75 -19.77 1.12
N ARG A 139 -2.97 -19.06 2.23
CA ARG A 139 -2.82 -19.61 3.58
C ARG A 139 -3.76 -20.78 3.84
N ASN A 140 -5.00 -20.68 3.36
CA ASN A 140 -6.04 -21.69 3.59
C ASN A 140 -6.01 -22.84 2.57
N GLY A 141 -5.03 -22.86 1.64
CA GLY A 141 -4.94 -23.90 0.60
C GLY A 141 -6.06 -23.85 -0.46
N ASN A 142 -6.78 -22.74 -0.55
CA ASN A 142 -7.95 -22.57 -1.42
C ASN A 142 -7.63 -21.93 -2.78
N ALA A 143 -6.43 -21.35 -2.94
CA ALA A 143 -5.99 -20.76 -4.20
C ALA A 143 -5.71 -21.84 -5.26
N ARG A 144 -6.31 -21.69 -6.44
CA ARG A 144 -6.23 -22.64 -7.56
C ARG A 144 -5.42 -22.06 -8.72
N ARG A 145 -4.94 -22.93 -9.61
CA ARG A 145 -4.28 -22.50 -10.85
C ARG A 145 -5.13 -21.54 -11.68
N ALA A 146 -6.44 -21.81 -11.75
CA ALA A 146 -7.38 -20.95 -12.48
C ALA A 146 -7.47 -19.52 -11.89
N ASP A 147 -7.18 -19.34 -10.60
CA ASP A 147 -7.10 -18.00 -9.99
C ASP A 147 -5.88 -17.22 -10.49
N ALA A 148 -4.74 -17.91 -10.63
CA ALA A 148 -3.53 -17.31 -11.19
C ALA A 148 -3.70 -16.91 -12.66
N GLU A 149 -4.36 -17.75 -13.46
CA GLU A 149 -4.67 -17.46 -14.86
C GLU A 149 -5.59 -16.23 -14.97
N ARG A 150 -6.63 -16.13 -14.14
CA ARG A 150 -7.51 -14.95 -14.07
C ARG A 150 -6.75 -13.68 -13.67
N LEU A 151 -5.93 -13.76 -12.63
CA LEU A 151 -5.12 -12.63 -12.17
C LEU A 151 -4.17 -12.16 -13.27
N ALA A 152 -3.52 -13.08 -13.99
CA ALA A 152 -2.67 -12.76 -15.11
C ALA A 152 -3.44 -12.05 -16.23
N THR A 153 -4.68 -12.47 -16.53
CA THR A 153 -5.54 -11.77 -17.50
C THR A 153 -5.87 -10.34 -17.07
N VAL A 154 -6.27 -10.13 -15.81
CA VAL A 154 -6.57 -8.79 -15.26
C VAL A 154 -5.35 -7.88 -15.35
N LEU A 155 -4.20 -8.36 -14.87
CA LEU A 155 -2.96 -7.59 -14.86
C LEU A 155 -2.44 -7.30 -16.27
N ALA A 156 -2.48 -8.27 -17.19
CA ALA A 156 -2.10 -8.04 -18.58
C ALA A 156 -3.01 -6.98 -19.24
N GLY A 157 -4.32 -7.05 -18.99
CA GLY A 157 -5.28 -6.03 -19.42
C GLY A 157 -4.91 -4.65 -18.88
N PHE A 158 -4.62 -4.55 -17.58
CA PHE A 158 -4.21 -3.29 -16.94
C PHE A 158 -2.91 -2.74 -17.53
N TYR A 159 -1.82 -3.52 -17.59
CA TYR A 159 -0.53 -3.04 -18.09
C TYR A 159 -0.53 -2.71 -19.59
N SER A 160 -1.42 -3.31 -20.38
CA SER A 160 -1.57 -2.95 -21.80
C SER A 160 -2.15 -1.54 -21.99
N HIS A 161 -3.04 -1.10 -21.09
CA HIS A 161 -3.69 0.22 -21.12
C HIS A 161 -3.03 1.25 -20.18
N ALA A 162 -2.12 0.83 -19.31
CA ALA A 162 -1.42 1.72 -18.40
C ALA A 162 -0.58 2.77 -19.16
N ALA A 163 -0.54 3.99 -18.62
CA ALA A 163 0.31 5.05 -19.15
C ALA A 163 1.78 4.62 -19.15
N ARG A 164 2.53 5.02 -20.17
CA ARG A 164 3.96 4.69 -20.28
C ARG A 164 4.78 5.74 -19.56
N PHE A 165 5.72 5.29 -18.72
CA PHE A 165 6.66 6.20 -18.07
C PHE A 165 7.89 6.35 -18.96
N LEU A 166 8.19 7.59 -19.37
CA LEU A 166 9.34 7.87 -20.22
C LEU A 166 10.56 8.12 -19.33
N ILE A 167 11.50 7.18 -19.35
CA ILE A 167 12.77 7.25 -18.64
C ILE A 167 13.90 6.93 -19.62
N ALA A 168 15.03 7.63 -19.50
CA ALA A 168 16.22 7.31 -20.27
C ALA A 168 16.74 5.93 -19.84
N PRO A 169 17.16 5.05 -20.77
CA PRO A 169 17.62 3.71 -20.41
C PRO A 169 18.77 3.70 -19.40
N GLU A 170 19.70 4.66 -19.51
CA GLU A 170 20.83 4.81 -18.59
C GLU A 170 20.35 5.22 -17.19
N ALA A 171 19.35 6.10 -17.10
CA ALA A 171 18.76 6.51 -15.83
C ALA A 171 17.99 5.37 -15.15
N TYR A 172 17.27 4.55 -15.93
CA TYR A 172 16.61 3.36 -15.40
C TYR A 172 17.63 2.36 -14.84
N LEU A 173 18.68 2.05 -15.61
CA LEU A 173 19.72 1.13 -15.16
C LEU A 173 20.43 1.67 -13.91
N ALA A 174 20.78 2.95 -13.88
CA ALA A 174 21.35 3.60 -12.70
C ALA A 174 20.44 3.47 -11.47
N SER A 175 19.12 3.68 -11.64
CA SER A 175 18.16 3.54 -10.54
C SER A 175 18.12 2.13 -9.95
N LEU A 176 18.28 1.08 -10.77
CA LEU A 176 18.35 -0.30 -10.29
C LEU A 176 19.62 -0.56 -9.46
N TYR A 177 20.76 0.00 -9.87
CA TYR A 177 21.99 -0.08 -9.08
C TYR A 177 21.87 0.68 -7.77
N GLU A 178 21.31 1.89 -7.79
CA GLU A 178 21.09 2.70 -6.59
C GLU A 178 20.16 1.99 -5.61
N ALA A 179 19.05 1.41 -6.10
CA ALA A 179 18.13 0.61 -5.29
C ALA A 179 18.85 -0.59 -4.64
N ALA A 180 19.61 -1.37 -5.42
CA ALA A 180 20.36 -2.51 -4.88
C ALA A 180 21.39 -2.11 -3.82
N VAL A 181 22.03 -0.93 -3.96
CA VAL A 181 22.98 -0.40 -2.96
C VAL A 181 22.25 0.06 -1.70
N LEU A 182 21.10 0.72 -1.84
CA LEU A 182 20.29 1.14 -0.71
C LEU A 182 19.75 -0.06 0.07
N ASP A 183 19.22 -1.06 -0.62
CA ASP A 183 18.72 -2.31 -0.03
C ASP A 183 19.82 -3.01 0.77
N TRP A 184 21.02 -3.17 0.19
CA TRP A 184 22.19 -3.69 0.90
C TRP A 184 22.41 -2.90 2.19
N ARG A 185 22.57 -1.57 2.08
CA ARG A 185 22.91 -0.71 3.22
C ARG A 185 21.89 -0.82 4.35
N VAL A 186 20.61 -0.92 4.02
CA VAL A 186 19.53 -1.10 5.00
C VAL A 186 19.61 -2.49 5.63
N LEU A 187 19.73 -3.55 4.84
CA LEU A 187 19.73 -4.94 5.33
C LEU A 187 20.96 -5.26 6.20
N LEU A 188 22.10 -4.61 5.96
CA LEU A 188 23.28 -4.72 6.83
C LEU A 188 23.22 -3.85 8.10
N ASN A 189 22.15 -3.08 8.29
CA ASN A 189 22.00 -2.33 9.52
C ASN A 189 21.90 -3.30 10.70
N ARG A 190 22.85 -3.19 11.64
CA ARG A 190 22.97 -4.08 12.81
C ARG A 190 21.70 -4.16 13.65
N ARG A 191 20.82 -3.14 13.58
CA ARG A 191 19.52 -3.14 14.28
C ARG A 191 18.59 -4.27 13.84
N PHE A 192 18.76 -4.82 12.63
CA PHE A 192 17.92 -5.91 12.14
C PHE A 192 18.49 -7.31 12.44
N ASP A 193 19.73 -7.40 12.94
CA ASP A 193 20.41 -8.66 13.28
C ASP A 193 20.32 -9.75 12.19
N LEU A 194 20.44 -9.33 10.93
CA LEU A 194 20.34 -10.23 9.79
C LEU A 194 21.71 -10.87 9.45
N PRO A 195 21.77 -12.10 8.92
CA PRO A 195 23.02 -12.78 8.61
C PRO A 195 23.83 -12.07 7.51
N CYS A 196 24.85 -11.30 7.90
CA CYS A 196 25.68 -10.50 6.98
C CYS A 196 26.22 -11.30 5.79
N GLY A 197 26.69 -12.53 6.02
CA GLY A 197 27.21 -13.40 4.95
C GLY A 197 26.18 -13.72 3.87
N LYS A 198 24.92 -13.96 4.25
CA LYS A 198 23.83 -14.21 3.28
C LYS A 198 23.46 -12.95 2.53
N ILE A 199 23.40 -11.80 3.21
CA ILE A 199 23.11 -10.51 2.58
C ILE A 199 24.18 -10.16 1.56
N SER A 200 25.46 -10.26 1.94
CA SER A 200 26.58 -10.00 1.04
C SER A 200 26.56 -10.93 -0.19
N HIS A 201 26.23 -12.21 0.00
CA HIS A 201 26.09 -13.15 -1.12
C HIS A 201 24.95 -12.77 -2.06
N ILE A 202 23.74 -12.51 -1.53
CA ILE A 202 22.58 -12.09 -2.33
C ILE A 202 22.91 -10.81 -3.11
N SER A 203 23.54 -9.84 -2.45
CA SER A 203 23.88 -8.59 -3.11
C SER A 203 24.96 -8.75 -4.20
N ALA A 204 25.95 -9.62 -3.99
CA ALA A 204 26.91 -9.96 -5.03
C ALA A 204 26.24 -10.63 -6.24
N VAL A 205 25.29 -11.55 -6.00
CA VAL A 205 24.49 -12.19 -7.07
C VAL A 205 23.65 -11.16 -7.83
N GLN A 206 22.95 -10.28 -7.11
CA GLN A 206 22.12 -9.23 -7.71
C GLN A 206 22.95 -8.26 -8.55
N ARG A 207 24.09 -7.79 -8.03
CA ARG A 207 25.01 -6.91 -8.77
C ARG A 207 25.54 -7.59 -10.03
N GLY A 208 26.03 -8.82 -9.91
CA GLY A 208 26.51 -9.58 -11.06
C GLY A 208 25.41 -9.85 -12.09
N PHE A 209 24.15 -9.99 -11.67
CA PHE A 209 23.02 -10.08 -12.59
C PHE A 209 22.78 -8.77 -13.33
N LEU A 210 22.78 -7.62 -12.64
CA LEU A 210 22.63 -6.30 -13.27
C LEU A 210 23.74 -6.03 -14.30
N GLU A 211 24.98 -6.39 -13.97
CA GLU A 211 26.13 -6.19 -14.86
C GLU A 211 26.02 -7.06 -16.12
N ARG A 212 25.74 -8.36 -15.97
CA ARG A 212 25.65 -9.31 -17.11
C ARG A 212 24.43 -9.06 -17.99
N ASN A 213 23.34 -8.55 -17.42
CA ASN A 213 22.06 -8.41 -18.11
C ASN A 213 21.65 -6.96 -18.38
N ALA A 214 22.57 -5.99 -18.22
CA ALA A 214 22.29 -4.57 -18.43
C ALA A 214 21.60 -4.29 -19.77
N ARG A 215 22.03 -4.94 -20.86
CA ARG A 215 21.42 -4.81 -22.19
C ARG A 215 19.97 -5.28 -22.22
N LEU A 216 19.65 -6.37 -21.53
CA LEU A 216 18.27 -6.86 -21.45
C LEU A 216 17.38 -5.88 -20.69
N LEU A 217 17.86 -5.30 -19.59
CA LEU A 217 17.10 -4.33 -18.79
C LEU A 217 16.87 -3.03 -19.58
N VAL A 218 17.88 -2.55 -20.31
CA VAL A 218 17.77 -1.38 -21.19
C VAL A 218 16.80 -1.61 -22.35
N ASP A 219 16.82 -2.79 -22.98
CA ASP A 219 15.87 -3.14 -24.07
C ASP A 219 14.41 -3.00 -23.62
N ARG A 220 14.10 -3.36 -22.37
CA ARG A 220 12.74 -3.23 -21.83
C ARG A 220 12.28 -1.77 -21.76
N VAL A 221 13.18 -0.85 -21.41
CA VAL A 221 12.91 0.59 -21.44
C VAL A 221 12.73 1.07 -22.87
N SER A 222 13.61 0.68 -23.79
CA SER A 222 13.52 1.02 -25.21
C SER A 222 12.22 0.55 -25.84
N ARG A 223 11.68 -0.59 -25.38
CA ARG A 223 10.39 -1.15 -25.79
C ARG A 223 9.18 -0.54 -25.05
N ARG A 224 9.38 0.48 -24.21
CA ARG A 224 8.34 1.18 -23.44
C ARG A 224 7.55 0.25 -22.50
N LEU A 225 8.26 -0.68 -21.86
CA LEU A 225 7.67 -1.63 -20.91
C LEU A 225 7.58 -1.09 -19.48
N ILE A 226 8.15 0.09 -19.21
CA ILE A 226 7.96 0.81 -17.94
C ILE A 226 6.61 1.52 -17.98
N VAL A 227 5.73 1.14 -17.06
CA VAL A 227 4.35 1.60 -17.00
C VAL A 227 4.06 2.28 -15.67
N ASP A 228 3.00 3.07 -15.66
CA ASP A 228 2.40 3.58 -14.44
C ASP A 228 1.57 2.47 -13.76
N GLY A 229 2.27 1.54 -13.10
CA GLY A 229 1.74 0.29 -12.57
C GLY A 229 0.92 0.44 -11.27
N HIS A 230 0.92 -0.61 -10.44
CA HIS A 230 0.34 -0.57 -9.10
C HIS A 230 1.31 0.04 -8.09
N GLY A 231 2.59 -0.31 -8.18
CA GLY A 231 3.66 0.14 -7.28
C GLY A 231 3.72 -0.54 -5.92
N ASP A 232 2.78 -1.44 -5.62
CA ASP A 232 2.69 -2.15 -4.33
C ASP A 232 1.80 -3.41 -4.41
N LEU A 233 2.05 -4.27 -5.40
CA LEU A 233 1.15 -5.37 -5.75
C LEU A 233 1.33 -6.56 -4.78
N ARG A 234 0.63 -6.52 -3.64
CA ARG A 234 0.70 -7.56 -2.60
C ARG A 234 -0.48 -8.54 -2.62
N PRO A 235 -0.32 -9.81 -2.19
CA PRO A 235 -1.41 -10.79 -2.15
C PRO A 235 -2.59 -10.36 -1.28
N GLU A 236 -2.34 -9.60 -0.21
CA GLU A 236 -3.37 -9.01 0.64
C GLU A 236 -4.19 -7.91 -0.05
N HIS A 237 -3.72 -7.40 -1.18
CA HIS A 237 -4.37 -6.35 -1.97
C HIS A 237 -5.21 -6.90 -3.13
N ILE A 238 -5.19 -8.21 -3.36
CA ILE A 238 -5.79 -8.86 -4.52
C ILE A 238 -6.95 -9.73 -4.06
N TRP A 239 -8.17 -9.46 -4.54
CA TRP A 239 -9.34 -10.29 -4.27
C TRP A 239 -9.60 -11.27 -5.41
N LEU A 240 -9.85 -12.54 -5.07
CA LEU A 240 -10.07 -13.61 -6.04
C LEU A 240 -11.55 -13.90 -6.32
N ARG A 241 -12.46 -13.02 -5.91
CA ARG A 241 -13.89 -13.08 -6.23
C ARG A 241 -14.30 -11.93 -7.14
N PRO A 242 -15.22 -12.15 -8.10
CA PRO A 242 -15.73 -11.07 -8.95
C PRO A 242 -16.15 -9.84 -8.13
N PRO A 243 -15.80 -8.61 -8.56
CA PRO A 243 -15.18 -8.24 -9.84
C PRO A 243 -13.64 -8.34 -9.87
N PHE A 244 -13.02 -9.10 -8.96
CA PHE A 244 -11.56 -9.27 -8.80
C PHE A 244 -10.81 -7.97 -8.51
N PRO A 245 -11.26 -7.18 -7.51
CA PRO A 245 -10.63 -5.90 -7.24
C PRO A 245 -9.18 -6.07 -6.76
N ILE A 246 -8.32 -5.19 -7.26
CA ILE A 246 -6.96 -4.99 -6.75
C ILE A 246 -6.87 -3.56 -6.23
N ILE A 247 -6.47 -3.39 -4.97
CA ILE A 247 -6.54 -2.10 -4.25
C ILE A 247 -5.20 -1.72 -3.62
N ASP A 248 -5.14 -0.55 -2.98
CA ASP A 248 -3.94 -0.02 -2.31
C ASP A 248 -2.77 0.25 -3.28
N CYS A 249 -3.10 0.71 -4.49
CA CYS A 249 -2.17 1.26 -5.46
C CYS A 249 -1.49 2.51 -4.89
N LEU A 250 -0.17 2.58 -5.06
CA LEU A 250 0.68 3.61 -4.48
C LEU A 250 0.31 5.02 -4.98
N GLU A 251 -0.25 5.85 -4.10
CA GLU A 251 -0.88 7.12 -4.48
C GLU A 251 0.03 8.35 -4.46
N PHE A 252 1.14 8.28 -3.71
CA PHE A 252 1.91 9.48 -3.36
C PHE A 252 3.23 9.64 -4.11
N ASN A 253 3.71 8.61 -4.82
CA ASN A 253 4.96 8.68 -5.55
C ASN A 253 4.87 7.94 -6.88
N SER A 254 4.74 8.70 -7.98
CA SER A 254 4.66 8.14 -9.33
C SER A 254 5.96 7.46 -9.78
N ARG A 255 7.13 7.85 -9.25
CA ARG A 255 8.40 7.18 -9.59
C ARG A 255 8.45 5.77 -9.03
N LEU A 256 7.95 5.56 -7.81
CA LEU A 256 7.84 4.22 -7.21
C LEU A 256 6.76 3.36 -7.87
N ARG A 257 5.85 3.99 -8.63
CA ARG A 257 4.83 3.29 -9.45
C ARG A 257 5.29 3.05 -10.89
N ALA A 258 6.39 3.71 -11.31
CA ALA A 258 6.99 3.57 -12.63
C ALA A 258 7.80 2.27 -12.71
N ASN A 259 7.11 1.16 -12.89
CA ASN A 259 7.71 -0.17 -12.83
C ASN A 259 7.62 -0.87 -14.18
N ASP A 260 8.50 -1.84 -14.35
CA ASP A 260 8.34 -2.82 -15.40
C ASP A 260 7.20 -3.78 -15.03
N ALA A 261 6.27 -4.04 -15.96
CA ALA A 261 5.13 -4.93 -15.71
C ALA A 261 5.55 -6.35 -15.26
N LEU A 262 6.68 -6.85 -15.75
CA LEU A 262 7.21 -8.16 -15.33
C LEU A 262 7.72 -8.13 -13.90
N ASP A 263 8.35 -7.02 -13.48
CA ASP A 263 8.87 -6.84 -12.13
C ASP A 263 7.73 -6.84 -11.10
N GLU A 264 6.63 -6.14 -11.42
CA GLU A 264 5.45 -6.09 -10.56
C GLU A 264 4.81 -7.49 -10.38
N ILE A 265 4.76 -8.31 -11.43
CA ILE A 265 4.29 -9.70 -11.35
C ILE A 265 5.28 -10.58 -10.56
N ALA A 266 6.59 -10.37 -10.72
CA ALA A 266 7.61 -11.13 -10.02
C ALA A 266 7.53 -10.93 -8.49
N PHE A 267 7.07 -9.76 -8.03
CA PHE A 267 6.84 -9.47 -6.62
C PHE A 267 5.90 -10.50 -5.95
N LEU A 268 4.86 -10.96 -6.66
CA LEU A 268 3.94 -11.99 -6.17
C LEU A 268 4.61 -13.35 -5.97
N HIS A 269 5.63 -13.67 -6.77
CA HIS A 269 6.38 -14.92 -6.64
C HIS A 269 7.28 -14.91 -5.40
N GLY A 270 7.96 -13.78 -5.13
CA GLY A 270 8.87 -13.64 -3.99
C GLY A 270 8.18 -13.81 -2.63
N MET A 271 6.95 -13.28 -2.48
CA MET A 271 6.19 -13.42 -1.23
C MET A 271 5.71 -14.85 -0.96
N ARG A 272 5.45 -15.65 -2.01
CA ARG A 272 5.09 -17.08 -1.84
C ARG A 272 6.23 -17.88 -1.21
N ALA A 273 7.48 -17.63 -1.60
CA ALA A 273 8.65 -18.32 -1.05
C ALA A 273 8.89 -17.98 0.42
N ALA A 274 8.72 -16.71 0.80
CA ALA A 274 8.82 -16.26 2.19
C ALA A 274 7.73 -16.86 3.09
N ARG A 275 6.50 -17.05 2.57
CA ARG A 275 5.37 -17.55 3.37
C ARG A 275 5.25 -19.08 3.41
N CYS A 276 5.61 -19.80 2.34
CA CYS A 276 5.65 -21.27 2.36
C CYS A 276 6.68 -21.81 3.37
N SER A 277 7.77 -21.07 3.62
CA SER A 277 8.79 -21.45 4.59
C SER A 277 8.37 -21.19 6.05
N LEU A 278 7.45 -20.24 6.30
CA LEU A 278 6.86 -20.00 7.61
C LEU A 278 5.76 -21.03 7.96
N VAL A 279 4.90 -21.38 7.00
CA VAL A 279 3.85 -22.41 7.21
C VAL A 279 4.47 -23.78 7.51
N ARG A 280 5.59 -24.14 6.86
CA ARG A 280 6.32 -25.39 7.17
C ARG A 280 7.01 -25.41 8.53
N ARG A 281 7.23 -24.25 9.18
CA ARG A 281 7.84 -24.17 10.52
C ARG A 281 6.82 -24.21 11.66
N CYS A 282 5.55 -23.99 11.37
CA CYS A 282 4.47 -24.00 12.37
C CYS A 282 3.71 -25.34 12.45
N ASP A 283 4.23 -26.42 11.83
CA ASP A 283 3.70 -27.77 11.99
C ASP A 283 4.69 -28.64 12.80
N PRO A 284 4.54 -28.74 14.14
CA PRO A 284 5.37 -29.61 14.96
C PRO A 284 4.96 -31.09 14.87
N THR A 285 3.95 -31.46 14.07
CA THR A 285 3.38 -32.82 14.07
C THR A 285 3.89 -33.73 12.97
N ALA A 286 4.75 -33.24 12.07
CA ALA A 286 5.35 -34.07 11.01
C ALA A 286 6.72 -34.68 11.41
N VAL A 287 6.86 -35.14 12.66
CA VAL A 287 7.96 -36.05 13.06
C VAL A 287 7.36 -37.28 13.72
N GLY A 288 7.41 -38.40 13.00
CA GLY A 288 7.27 -39.74 13.59
C GLY A 288 6.15 -40.57 12.98
N THR A 289 6.49 -41.44 12.03
CA THR A 289 6.45 -42.90 12.18
C THR A 289 6.56 -43.55 10.80
N HIS A 290 7.73 -44.14 10.52
CA HIS A 290 7.81 -45.44 9.85
C HIS A 290 9.18 -46.03 10.14
N ALA A 291 9.25 -46.74 11.26
CA ALA A 291 10.16 -47.86 11.44
C ALA A 291 9.34 -49.13 11.21
N ALA A 292 9.64 -49.83 10.12
CA ALA A 292 9.49 -51.27 9.93
C ALA A 292 10.38 -51.63 8.73
#